data_AF-H3G5F0-F1
#
_entry.id   AF-H3G5F0-F1
#
_cell.length_a   1.000
_cell.length_b   1.000
_cell.length_c   1.000
_cell.angle_alpha   90.00
_cell.angle_beta   90.00
_cell.angle_gamma   90.00
#
_symmetry.space_group_name_H-M   'P 1'
#
loop_
_entity.id
_entity.type
_entity.pdbx_description
1 polymer ?
#
loop_
_entity_poly.entity_id
_entity_poly.type
_entity_poly.pdbx_seq_one_letter_code
_entity_poly.pdbx_strand_id
1 'polypeptide(L)' 'TAFLNAPTERIIYMEQPEGFVKRGYEDFVCLLKKSIYGLRQSPRNWNNTLHLVLIEFGSTRA' A
#
# COMPACT_ATOMS: atom_id res chain seq x y z
N THR A 1 0.36 -11.69 2.29
CA THR A 1 0.25 -10.46 3.12
C THR A 1 1.47 -9.53 3.04
N ALA A 2 2.46 -9.75 2.15
CA ALA A 2 3.65 -8.91 2.06
C ALA A 2 3.37 -7.43 1.73
N PHE A 3 2.52 -7.14 0.74
CA PHE A 3 2.29 -5.78 0.25
C PHE A 3 1.65 -4.84 1.28
N LEU A 4 0.86 -5.37 2.21
CA LEU A 4 0.20 -4.61 3.28
C LEU A 4 1.18 -4.02 4.31
N ASN A 5 2.48 -4.33 4.19
CA ASN A 5 3.53 -3.76 5.02
C ASN A 5 4.29 -2.63 4.32
N ALA A 6 4.12 -2.46 3.00
CA ALA A 6 4.76 -1.39 2.26
C ALA A 6 3.84 -0.16 2.20
N PRO A 7 4.33 1.06 2.47
CA PRO A 7 3.56 2.27 2.22
C PRO A 7 3.35 2.48 0.70
N THR A 8 2.33 3.25 0.35
CA THR A 8 2.11 3.68 -1.02
C THR A 8 3.07 4.84 -1.37
N GLU A 9 3.87 4.69 -2.43
CA GLU A 9 4.77 5.76 -2.92
C GLU A 9 3.99 6.97 -3.43
N ARG A 10 2.74 6.76 -3.88
CA ARG A 10 1.86 7.80 -4.41
C ARG A 10 0.53 7.80 -3.67
N ILE A 11 -0.11 8.96 -3.64
CA ILE A 11 -1.49 9.09 -3.16
C ILE A 11 -2.39 8.31 -4.11
N ILE A 12 -3.14 7.35 -3.56
CA ILE A 12 -4.10 6.54 -4.30
C ILE A 12 -5.40 6.60 -3.52
N TYR A 13 -6.45 7.01 -4.21
CA TYR A 13 -7.81 6.93 -3.73
C TYR A 13 -8.49 5.71 -4.36
N MET A 14 -9.35 5.04 -3.60
CA MET A 14 -10.23 3.99 -4.10
C MET A 14 -11.66 4.32 -3.69
N GLU A 15 -12.61 3.79 -4.46
CA GLU A 15 -14.01 3.77 -4.06
C GLU A 15 -14.18 3.05 -2.72
N GLN A 16 -15.20 3.46 -1.98
CA GLN A 16 -15.55 2.79 -0.74
C GLN A 16 -15.95 1.33 -1.02
N PRO A 17 -15.44 0.36 -0.26
CA PRO A 17 -15.86 -1.02 -0.41
C PRO A 17 -17.32 -1.20 -0.01
N GLU A 18 -17.97 -2.21 -0.58
CA GLU A 18 -19.34 -2.57 -0.24
C GLU A 18 -19.47 -2.82 1.27
N GLY A 19 -20.53 -2.28 1.87
CA GLY A 19 -20.77 -2.37 3.32
C GLY A 19 -20.03 -1.33 4.18
N PHE A 20 -19.13 -0.52 3.62
CA PHE A 20 -18.49 0.60 4.33
C PHE A 20 -19.17 1.95 4.11
N VAL A 21 -19.97 2.08 3.06
CA VAL A 21 -20.67 3.32 2.71
C VAL A 21 -21.68 3.68 3.80
N LYS A 22 -21.60 4.90 4.32
CA LYS A 22 -22.55 5.45 5.30
C LYS A 22 -23.48 6.46 4.64
N ARG A 23 -24.72 6.52 5.13
CA ARG A 23 -25.71 7.50 4.65
C ARG A 23 -25.18 8.92 4.85
N GLY A 24 -25.18 9.72 3.78
CA GLY A 24 -24.63 11.08 3.74
C GLY A 24 -23.11 11.16 3.46
N TYR A 25 -22.46 10.03 3.21
CA TYR A 25 -21.03 9.91 2.89
C TYR A 25 -20.80 9.04 1.66
N GLU A 26 -21.78 8.94 0.77
CA GLU A 26 -21.75 8.09 -0.41
C GLU A 26 -20.59 8.45 -1.35
N ASP A 27 -20.28 9.74 -1.48
CA ASP A 27 -19.23 10.26 -2.37
C ASP A 27 -17.82 10.20 -1.76
N PHE A 28 -17.67 9.64 -0.55
CA PHE A 28 -16.35 9.53 0.07
C PHE A 28 -15.50 8.49 -0.66
N VAL A 29 -14.18 8.67 -0.54
CA VAL A 29 -13.18 7.75 -1.09
C VAL A 29 -12.21 7.33 0.00
N CYS A 30 -11.65 6.14 -0.12
CA CYS A 30 -10.63 5.64 0.78
C CYS A 30 -9.24 6.03 0.28
N LEU A 31 -8.46 6.69 1.12
CA LEU A 31 -7.02 6.90 0.88
C LEU A 31 -6.24 5.65 1.27
N LEU A 32 -5.54 5.04 0.31
CA LEU A 32 -4.66 3.91 0.59
C LEU A 32 -3.35 4.40 1.21
N LYS A 33 -3.15 4.04 2.48
CA LYS A 33 -1.90 4.28 3.21
C LYS A 33 -0.83 3.21 2.96
N LYS A 34 -1.26 2.02 2.54
CA LYS A 34 -0.43 0.82 2.35
C LYS A 34 -0.75 0.16 1.02
N SER A 35 0.24 -0.51 0.46
CA SER A 35 0.12 -1.17 -0.83
C SER A 35 -0.79 -2.39 -0.72
N ILE A 36 -1.75 -2.53 -1.63
CA ILE A 36 -2.68 -3.66 -1.67
C ILE A 36 -2.38 -4.58 -2.86
N TYR A 37 -2.92 -5.80 -2.85
CA TYR A 37 -2.82 -6.68 -4.02
C TYR A 37 -3.52 -6.05 -5.23
N GLY A 38 -3.05 -6.37 -6.45
CA GLY A 38 -3.63 -5.87 -7.70
C GLY A 38 -3.13 -4.49 -8.15
N LEU A 39 -2.46 -3.71 -7.29
CA LEU A 39 -1.78 -2.50 -7.73
C LEU A 39 -0.49 -2.84 -8.47
N ARG A 40 -0.31 -2.26 -9.67
CA ARG A 40 0.89 -2.44 -10.50
C ARG A 40 2.20 -2.09 -9.77
N GLN A 41 2.16 -1.12 -8.87
CA GLN A 41 3.30 -0.65 -8.07
C GLN A 41 3.55 -1.45 -6.79
N SER A 42 2.63 -2.33 -6.37
CA SER A 42 2.79 -3.08 -5.11
C SER A 42 4.06 -3.92 -5.02
N PRO A 43 4.49 -4.63 -6.09
CA PRO A 43 5.77 -5.35 -6.07
C PRO A 43 6.97 -4.43 -5.83
N ARG A 44 6.97 -3.24 -6.46
CA ARG A 44 8.05 -2.24 -6.31
C ARG A 44 8.07 -1.65 -4.90
N ASN A 45 6.91 -1.24 -4.38
CA ASN A 45 6.80 -0.69 -3.02
C ASN A 45 7.33 -1.68 -2.00
N TRP A 46 6.94 -2.95 -2.13
CA TRP A 46 7.41 -4.01 -1.23
C TRP A 46 8.91 -4.30 -1.37
N ASN A 47 9.42 -4.38 -2.59
CA ASN A 47 10.86 -4.57 -2.80
C ASN A 47 11.68 -3.44 -2.16
N ASN A 48 11.22 -2.19 -2.25
CA ASN A 48 11.89 -1.05 -1.63
C ASN A 48 11.83 -1.14 -0.10
N THR A 49 10.66 -1.41 0.48
CA THR A 49 10.53 -1.60 1.93
C THR A 49 11.41 -2.73 2.44
N LEU A 50 11.39 -3.89 1.77
CA LEU A 50 12.22 -5.04 2.14
C LEU A 50 13.70 -4.72 2.04
N HIS A 51 14.12 -4.02 0.97
CA HIS A 51 15.51 -3.64 0.78
C HIS A 51 16.03 -2.74 1.89
N LEU A 52 15.24 -1.74 2.31
CA LEU A 52 15.59 -0.86 3.43
C LEU A 52 15.78 -1.64 4.73
N VAL A 53 14.86 -2.56 5.01
CA VAL A 53 14.96 -3.44 6.19
C VAL A 53 16.21 -4.31 6.12
N LEU A 54 16.50 -4.91 4.96
CA LEU A 54 17.69 -5.74 4.79
C LEU A 54 19.01 -4.96 4.97
N ILE A 55 19.07 -3.71 4.49
CA ILE A 55 20.22 -2.82 4.73
C ILE A 55 20.39 -2.56 6.23
N GLU A 56 19.30 -2.31 6.95
CA GLU A 56 19.33 -2.12 8.40
C GLU A 56 19.87 -3.36 9.14
N PHE A 57 19.59 -4.55 8.61
CA PHE A 57 20.15 -5.82 9.09
C PHE A 57 21.57 -6.13 8.58
N GLY A 58 22.25 -5.18 7.91
CA GLY A 58 23.62 -5.33 7.45
C GLY A 58 23.78 -6.14 6.16
N SER A 59 22.69 -6.38 5.42
CA SER A 59 22.75 -7.02 4.11
C SER A 59 23.07 -6.01 3.01
N THR A 60 23.92 -6.39 2.06
CA THR A 60 24.21 -5.60 0.86
C THR A 60 23.43 -6.13 -0.33
N ARG A 61 23.02 -5.23 -1.22
CA ARG A 61 22.47 -5.64 -2.52
C ARG A 61 23.60 -6.29 -3.31
N ALA A 62 23.35 -7.50 -3.83
CA ALA A 62 24.24 -8.17 -4.78
C ALA A 62 24.27 -7.41 -6.11
#